data_AF-A0A438K1A1-F1
#
_entry.id   AF-A0A438K1A1-F1
#
_cell.length_a   1.000
_cell.length_b   1.000
_cell.length_c   1.000
_cell.angle_alpha   90.00
_cell.angle_beta   90.00
_cell.angle_gamma   90.00
#
_symmetry.space_group_name_H-M   'P 1'
#
loop_
_entity.id
_entity.type
_entity.pdbx_description
1 polymer ?
#
loop_
_entity_poly.entity_id
_entity_poly.type
_entity_poly.pdbx_seq_one_letter_code
_entity_poly.pdbx_strand_id
1 'polypeptide(L)'
;MLSVLHRFATLATRMEQYIQGQSRDLVDQAYTKFVTIMFVTLEKIAQTDPKYADILLLENFAAFQNSLYDLANVVPTLAKFYHQASESYEQACMRHISMIIYIQFERLFQFARRAEDLMFTISPEEVSILLIVYSSYFPQMDCNASFKEKPFHELCMLGIYEDHWGRVVLYCGAGPGKLLLRREVCLPFYASSLCLYKRARLTKIPFQLGLSKMDLRKMLKSSLSGVDKSFNGMYKRLQKNLTSEELLPSLWDKCKKEFLDKYDSFAQLVAKIYPTETIPSVADMREILANM
;
A
#
# COMPACT_ATOMS: atom_id res chain seq x y z
N MET A 1 -33.40 -8.40 -6.52
CA MET A 1 -33.30 -6.93 -6.39
C MET A 1 -33.28 -6.24 -7.76
N LEU A 2 -32.50 -6.75 -8.74
CA LEU A 2 -32.49 -6.27 -10.14
C LEU A 2 -33.88 -6.01 -10.76
N SER A 3 -34.85 -6.92 -10.57
CA SER A 3 -36.22 -6.74 -11.06
C SER A 3 -36.95 -5.54 -10.45
N VAL A 4 -36.65 -5.19 -9.20
CA VAL A 4 -37.23 -4.03 -8.50
C VAL A 4 -36.62 -2.73 -9.04
N LEU A 5 -35.32 -2.72 -9.34
CA LEU A 5 -34.62 -1.58 -9.95
C LEU A 5 -35.24 -1.22 -11.31
N HIS A 6 -35.44 -2.21 -12.17
CA HIS A 6 -36.03 -1.98 -13.50
C HIS A 6 -37.49 -1.50 -13.43
N ARG A 7 -38.28 -2.05 -12.50
CA ARG A 7 -39.66 -1.61 -12.25
C ARG A 7 -39.70 -0.16 -11.77
N PHE A 8 -38.78 0.23 -10.89
CA PHE A 8 -38.65 1.61 -10.44
C PHE A 8 -38.31 2.55 -11.60
N ALA A 9 -37.32 2.22 -12.43
CA ALA A 9 -36.94 3.04 -13.59
C ALA A 9 -38.11 3.24 -14.56
N THR A 10 -38.87 2.17 -14.83
CA THR A 10 -40.08 2.25 -15.68
C THR A 10 -41.15 3.15 -15.06
N LEU A 11 -41.39 3.01 -13.75
CA LEU A 11 -42.33 3.85 -13.02
C LEU A 11 -41.91 5.33 -13.08
N ALA A 12 -40.65 5.63 -12.75
CA ALA A 12 -40.10 6.98 -12.76
C ALA A 12 -40.22 7.61 -14.16
N THR A 13 -39.86 6.86 -15.21
CA THR A 13 -40.02 7.32 -16.60
C THR A 13 -41.46 7.74 -16.91
N ARG A 14 -42.44 6.92 -16.51
CA ARG A 14 -43.85 7.25 -16.71
C ARG A 14 -44.27 8.44 -15.87
N MET A 15 -43.85 8.52 -14.61
CA MET A 15 -44.18 9.65 -13.75
C MET A 15 -43.66 10.96 -14.33
N GLU A 16 -42.42 10.99 -14.84
CA GLU A 16 -41.84 12.17 -15.50
C GLU A 16 -42.57 12.58 -16.78
N GLN A 17 -43.21 11.65 -17.50
CA GLN A 17 -44.01 11.98 -18.69
C GLN A 17 -45.31 12.70 -18.37
N TYR A 18 -45.90 12.47 -17.19
CA TYR A 18 -47.21 13.01 -16.82
C TYR A 18 -47.14 14.15 -15.79
N ILE A 19 -45.97 14.42 -15.21
CA ILE A 19 -45.87 15.38 -14.12
C ILE A 19 -46.12 16.80 -14.59
N GLN A 20 -46.94 17.55 -13.83
CA GLN A 20 -47.26 18.95 -14.09
C GLN A 20 -47.02 19.78 -12.82
N GLY A 21 -46.33 20.91 -12.96
CA GLY A 21 -46.24 21.98 -11.96
C GLY A 21 -46.14 21.51 -10.50
N GLN A 22 -47.20 21.79 -9.72
CA GLN A 22 -47.25 21.67 -8.25
C GLN A 22 -47.06 20.25 -7.68
N SER A 23 -47.10 19.19 -8.50
CA SER A 23 -46.88 17.81 -8.01
C SER A 23 -45.40 17.41 -7.93
N ARG A 24 -44.47 18.23 -8.42
CA ARG A 24 -43.01 17.96 -8.45
C ARG A 24 -42.44 17.56 -7.09
N ASP A 25 -42.72 18.37 -6.07
CA ASP A 25 -42.21 18.13 -4.71
C ASP A 25 -42.69 16.80 -4.13
N LEU A 26 -43.94 16.41 -4.41
CA LEU A 26 -44.50 15.14 -3.94
C LEU A 26 -43.85 13.95 -4.65
N VAL A 27 -43.60 14.07 -5.96
CA VAL A 27 -42.91 13.03 -6.73
C VAL A 27 -41.45 12.90 -6.30
N ASP A 28 -40.76 14.01 -6.04
CA ASP A 28 -39.38 13.99 -5.54
C ASP A 28 -39.27 13.36 -4.15
N GLN A 29 -40.23 13.63 -3.27
CA GLN A 29 -40.33 12.94 -1.98
C GLN A 29 -40.57 11.44 -2.15
N ALA A 30 -41.41 11.04 -3.12
CA ALA A 30 -41.65 9.63 -3.41
C ALA A 30 -40.39 8.93 -3.94
N TYR A 31 -39.68 9.54 -4.90
CA TYR A 31 -38.40 9.03 -5.40
C TYR A 31 -37.38 8.87 -4.29
N THR A 32 -37.24 9.89 -3.45
CA THR A 32 -36.32 9.87 -2.31
C THR A 32 -36.62 8.67 -1.41
N LYS A 33 -37.89 8.45 -1.05
CA LYS A 33 -38.29 7.32 -0.20
C LYS A 33 -38.02 5.97 -0.88
N PHE A 34 -38.42 5.80 -2.14
CA PHE A 34 -38.25 4.54 -2.86
C PHE A 34 -36.78 4.18 -3.02
N VAL A 35 -35.96 5.08 -3.55
CA VAL A 35 -34.55 4.80 -3.80
C VAL A 35 -33.79 4.57 -2.50
N THR A 36 -34.08 5.35 -1.44
CA THR A 36 -33.48 5.13 -0.11
C THR A 36 -33.79 3.73 0.42
N ILE A 37 -35.05 3.30 0.37
CA ILE A 37 -35.45 1.95 0.80
C ILE A 37 -34.77 0.88 -0.06
N MET A 38 -34.64 1.12 -1.37
CA MET A 38 -33.97 0.20 -2.28
C MET A 38 -32.49 0.04 -1.90
N PHE A 39 -31.75 1.12 -1.67
CA PHE A 39 -30.33 1.03 -1.29
C PHE A 39 -30.15 0.38 0.09
N VAL A 40 -30.96 0.77 1.09
CA VAL A 40 -30.89 0.14 2.42
C VAL A 40 -31.21 -1.35 2.36
N THR A 41 -32.20 -1.75 1.57
CA THR A 41 -32.54 -3.16 1.38
C THR A 41 -31.44 -3.91 0.66
N LEU A 42 -30.83 -3.31 -0.37
CA LEU A 42 -29.72 -3.89 -1.11
C LEU A 42 -28.52 -4.16 -0.19
N GLU A 43 -28.13 -3.19 0.62
CA GLU A 43 -27.05 -3.32 1.62
C GLU A 43 -27.36 -4.42 2.65
N LYS A 44 -28.60 -4.48 3.16
CA LYS A 44 -29.01 -5.55 4.07
C LYS A 44 -28.93 -6.93 3.42
N ILE A 45 -29.31 -7.06 2.16
CA ILE A 45 -29.17 -8.32 1.41
C ILE A 45 -27.69 -8.67 1.26
N ALA A 46 -26.84 -7.71 0.88
CA ALA A 46 -25.39 -7.94 0.76
C ALA A 46 -24.78 -8.47 2.07
N GLN A 47 -25.25 -7.98 3.22
CA GLN A 47 -24.80 -8.43 4.54
C GLN A 47 -25.21 -9.87 4.90
N THR A 48 -26.22 -10.45 4.22
CA THR A 48 -26.65 -11.84 4.51
C THR A 48 -25.62 -12.88 4.07
N ASP A 49 -24.84 -12.58 3.01
CA ASP A 49 -23.72 -13.41 2.56
C ASP A 49 -22.51 -12.52 2.24
N PRO A 50 -21.65 -12.24 3.25
CA PRO A 50 -20.48 -11.38 3.09
C PRO A 50 -19.51 -11.83 2.00
N LYS A 51 -19.52 -13.13 1.63
CA LYS A 51 -18.63 -13.67 0.60
C LYS A 51 -18.93 -13.09 -0.78
N TYR A 52 -20.20 -12.83 -1.07
CA TYR A 52 -20.65 -12.29 -2.36
C TYR A 52 -21.17 -10.85 -2.27
N ALA A 53 -21.04 -10.21 -1.10
CA ALA A 53 -21.55 -8.87 -0.84
C ALA A 53 -21.11 -7.86 -1.89
N ASP A 54 -19.81 -7.73 -2.16
CA ASP A 54 -19.31 -6.72 -3.10
C ASP A 54 -19.75 -6.98 -4.55
N ILE A 55 -19.84 -8.25 -4.97
CA ILE A 55 -20.35 -8.62 -6.29
C ILE A 55 -21.82 -8.23 -6.41
N LEU A 56 -22.62 -8.56 -5.39
CA LEU A 56 -24.04 -8.23 -5.36
C LEU A 56 -24.24 -6.71 -5.42
N LEU A 57 -23.46 -5.95 -4.65
CA LEU A 57 -23.52 -4.49 -4.64
C LEU A 57 -23.12 -3.91 -6.00
N LEU A 58 -21.96 -4.29 -6.55
CA LEU A 58 -21.47 -3.71 -7.80
C LEU A 58 -22.42 -4.00 -8.97
N GLU A 59 -22.96 -5.21 -9.08
CA GLU A 59 -23.89 -5.55 -10.18
C GLU A 59 -25.21 -4.79 -10.07
N ASN A 60 -25.75 -4.65 -8.85
CA ASN A 60 -27.01 -3.94 -8.66
C ASN A 60 -26.86 -2.43 -8.81
N PHE A 61 -25.75 -1.84 -8.37
CA PHE A 61 -25.50 -0.41 -8.60
C PHE A 61 -25.23 -0.10 -10.08
N ALA A 62 -24.47 -0.95 -10.79
CA ALA A 62 -24.31 -0.83 -12.23
C ALA A 62 -25.65 -0.92 -12.97
N ALA A 63 -26.50 -1.88 -12.59
CA ALA A 63 -27.85 -2.01 -13.16
C ALA A 63 -28.73 -0.78 -12.86
N PHE A 64 -28.62 -0.21 -11.66
CA PHE A 64 -29.33 1.02 -11.28
C PHE A 64 -28.87 2.21 -12.13
N GLN A 65 -27.55 2.40 -12.28
CA GLN A 65 -26.97 3.47 -13.10
C GLN A 65 -27.43 3.32 -14.56
N ASN A 66 -27.27 2.14 -15.16
CA ASN A 66 -27.71 1.90 -16.54
C ASN A 66 -29.21 2.16 -16.73
N SER A 67 -30.04 1.82 -15.74
CA SER A 67 -31.49 2.01 -15.84
C SER A 67 -31.95 3.45 -15.62
N LEU A 68 -31.18 4.28 -14.92
CA LEU A 68 -31.56 5.66 -14.58
C LEU A 68 -30.76 6.73 -15.32
N TYR A 69 -29.80 6.37 -16.16
CA TYR A 69 -28.91 7.32 -16.83
C TYR A 69 -29.66 8.52 -17.45
N ASP A 70 -30.63 8.27 -18.33
CA ASP A 70 -31.39 9.34 -19.00
C ASP A 70 -32.20 10.18 -18.01
N LEU A 71 -32.84 9.54 -17.02
CA LEU A 71 -33.64 10.23 -16.01
C LEU A 71 -32.78 11.09 -15.08
N ALA A 72 -31.60 10.60 -14.70
CA ALA A 72 -30.67 11.33 -13.84
C ALA A 72 -30.16 12.61 -14.50
N ASN A 73 -30.06 12.65 -15.83
CA ASN A 73 -29.64 13.84 -16.58
C ASN A 73 -30.69 14.96 -16.57
N VAL A 74 -31.97 14.64 -16.34
CA VAL A 74 -33.08 15.60 -16.43
C VAL A 74 -33.85 15.80 -15.11
N VAL A 75 -33.70 14.88 -14.15
CA VAL A 75 -34.36 14.92 -12.83
C VAL A 75 -33.32 15.10 -11.72
N PRO A 76 -33.16 16.31 -11.13
CA PRO A 76 -32.14 16.59 -10.13
C PRO A 76 -32.18 15.68 -8.89
N THR A 77 -33.38 15.31 -8.43
CA THR A 77 -33.56 14.40 -7.29
C THR A 77 -32.96 13.03 -7.57
N LEU A 78 -33.14 12.50 -8.79
CA LEU A 78 -32.57 11.22 -9.20
C LEU A 78 -31.07 11.32 -9.49
N ALA A 79 -30.59 12.47 -9.97
CA ALA A 79 -29.15 12.73 -10.17
C ALA A 79 -28.35 12.50 -8.88
N LYS A 80 -28.85 12.98 -7.74
CA LYS A 80 -28.22 12.75 -6.42
C LYS A 80 -28.03 11.25 -6.14
N PHE A 81 -29.07 10.45 -6.37
CA PHE A 81 -29.00 9.00 -6.14
C PHE A 81 -28.16 8.27 -7.18
N TYR A 82 -28.11 8.78 -8.41
CA TYR A 82 -27.20 8.26 -9.43
C TYR A 82 -25.73 8.44 -9.02
N HIS A 83 -25.36 9.62 -8.50
CA HIS A 83 -24.02 9.87 -7.95
C HIS A 83 -23.72 8.96 -6.77
N GLN A 84 -24.67 8.83 -5.83
CA GLN A 84 -24.50 7.94 -4.68
C GLN A 84 -24.32 6.47 -5.12
N ALA A 85 -25.10 5.99 -6.09
CA ALA A 85 -24.92 4.66 -6.66
C ALA A 85 -23.55 4.50 -7.32
N SER A 86 -23.07 5.55 -8.00
CA SER A 86 -21.75 5.55 -8.63
C SER A 86 -20.63 5.42 -7.60
N GLU A 87 -20.70 6.15 -6.49
CA GLU A 87 -19.74 6.03 -5.39
C GLU A 87 -19.77 4.63 -4.76
N SER A 88 -20.97 4.10 -4.47
CA SER A 88 -21.12 2.76 -3.90
C SER A 88 -20.65 1.66 -4.87
N TYR A 89 -20.89 1.82 -6.17
CA TYR A 89 -20.34 0.94 -7.22
C TYR A 89 -18.81 0.95 -7.21
N GLU A 90 -18.18 2.12 -7.22
CA GLU A 90 -16.72 2.25 -7.21
C GLU A 90 -16.11 1.65 -5.95
N GLN A 91 -16.73 1.87 -4.77
CA GLN A 91 -16.28 1.26 -3.52
C GLN A 91 -16.37 -0.27 -3.55
N ALA A 92 -17.48 -0.83 -4.04
CA ALA A 92 -17.64 -2.27 -4.16
C ALA A 92 -16.63 -2.87 -5.16
N CYS A 93 -16.38 -2.19 -6.30
CA CYS A 93 -15.34 -2.57 -7.25
C CYS A 93 -13.97 -2.60 -6.58
N MET A 94 -13.59 -1.54 -5.87
CA MET A 94 -12.30 -1.42 -5.20
C MET A 94 -12.09 -2.53 -4.18
N ARG A 95 -13.10 -2.82 -3.33
CA ARG A 95 -13.04 -3.90 -2.34
C ARG A 95 -12.93 -5.29 -3.00
N HIS A 96 -13.75 -5.55 -4.01
CA HIS A 96 -13.75 -6.83 -4.72
C HIS A 96 -12.42 -7.09 -5.44
N ILE A 97 -11.92 -6.09 -6.17
CA ILE A 97 -10.64 -6.14 -6.89
C ILE A 97 -9.49 -6.35 -5.91
N SER A 98 -9.47 -5.60 -4.80
CA SER A 98 -8.44 -5.75 -3.77
C SER A 98 -8.43 -7.16 -3.19
N MET A 99 -9.61 -7.74 -2.93
CA MET A 99 -9.76 -9.12 -2.47
C MET A 99 -9.22 -10.12 -3.50
N ILE A 100 -9.55 -9.98 -4.79
CA ILE A 100 -9.03 -10.87 -5.85
C ILE A 100 -7.50 -10.81 -5.93
N ILE A 101 -6.94 -9.59 -5.93
CA ILE A 101 -5.49 -9.39 -5.99
C ILE A 101 -4.84 -10.04 -4.77
N TYR A 102 -5.37 -9.80 -3.58
CA TYR A 102 -4.82 -10.34 -2.34
C TYR A 102 -4.89 -11.87 -2.29
N ILE A 103 -5.95 -12.49 -2.81
CA ILE A 103 -6.03 -13.96 -2.89
C ILE A 103 -4.88 -14.55 -3.74
N GLN A 104 -4.46 -13.86 -4.80
CA GLN A 104 -3.39 -14.36 -5.67
C GLN A 104 -1.98 -13.95 -5.19
N PHE A 105 -1.86 -12.77 -4.59
CA PHE A 105 -0.58 -12.15 -4.22
C PHE A 105 -0.44 -11.89 -2.71
N GLU A 106 -1.13 -12.67 -1.88
CA GLU A 106 -1.18 -12.51 -0.42
C GLU A 106 0.22 -12.35 0.17
N ARG A 107 1.14 -13.27 -0.15
CA ARG A 107 2.50 -13.28 0.39
C ARG A 107 3.31 -12.06 0.00
N LEU A 108 3.11 -11.54 -1.22
CA LEU A 108 3.79 -10.36 -1.74
C LEU A 108 3.37 -9.13 -0.94
N PHE A 109 2.06 -8.90 -0.82
CA PHE A 109 1.55 -7.70 -0.17
C PHE A 109 1.59 -7.77 1.37
N GLN A 110 1.56 -8.97 1.96
CA GLN A 110 1.88 -9.15 3.39
C GLN A 110 3.34 -8.80 3.68
N PHE A 111 4.26 -9.21 2.82
CA PHE A 111 5.67 -8.85 2.97
C PHE A 111 5.86 -7.33 2.86
N ALA A 112 5.23 -6.69 1.86
CA ALA A 112 5.26 -5.25 1.66
C ALA A 112 4.78 -4.49 2.91
N ARG A 113 3.58 -4.85 3.41
CA ARG A 113 2.99 -4.24 4.60
C ARG A 113 3.90 -4.36 5.84
N ARG A 114 4.45 -5.55 6.09
CA ARG A 114 5.37 -5.76 7.21
C ARG A 114 6.64 -4.93 7.10
N ALA A 115 7.15 -4.75 5.89
CA ALA A 115 8.31 -3.92 5.64
C ALA A 115 7.99 -2.42 5.84
N GLU A 116 6.82 -1.94 5.40
CA GLU A 116 6.35 -0.58 5.65
C GLU A 116 6.17 -0.29 7.15
N ASP A 117 5.49 -1.16 7.89
CA ASP A 117 5.26 -1.01 9.34
C ASP A 117 6.60 -0.88 10.11
N LEU A 118 7.64 -1.59 9.66
CA LEU A 118 8.97 -1.49 10.23
C LEU A 118 9.65 -0.15 9.90
N MET A 119 9.42 0.41 8.71
CA MET A 119 9.97 1.72 8.34
C MET A 119 9.42 2.86 9.21
N PHE A 120 8.16 2.78 9.65
CA PHE A 120 7.53 3.80 10.50
C PHE A 120 7.91 3.69 11.98
N THR A 121 8.39 2.54 12.43
CA THR A 121 8.77 2.30 13.83
C THR A 121 10.24 2.63 14.14
N ILE A 122 11.03 3.00 13.12
CA ILE A 122 12.40 3.52 13.27
C ILE A 122 12.33 5.04 13.09
N SER A 123 12.64 5.82 14.13
CA SER A 123 12.38 7.26 14.12
C SER A 123 13.26 8.03 13.10
N PRO A 124 12.70 9.00 12.35
CA PRO A 124 13.44 9.76 11.32
C PRO A 124 14.63 10.58 11.84
N GLU A 125 14.64 10.94 13.12
CA GLU A 125 15.67 11.78 13.73
C GLU A 125 17.04 11.10 13.80
N GLU A 126 17.10 9.77 13.84
CA GLU A 126 18.39 9.04 13.91
C GLU A 126 19.09 8.89 12.55
N VAL A 127 18.34 9.02 11.44
CA VAL A 127 18.85 8.79 10.07
C VAL A 127 19.42 10.07 9.45
N SER A 128 18.79 11.21 9.74
CA SER A 128 19.20 12.52 9.22
C SER A 128 20.50 13.02 9.84
N ILE A 129 20.72 12.79 11.15
CA ILE A 129 21.99 13.15 11.83
C ILE A 129 23.18 12.35 11.27
N LEU A 130 22.99 11.07 10.91
CA LEU A 130 24.08 10.24 10.40
C LEU A 130 24.48 10.55 8.95
N LEU A 131 23.53 10.91 8.09
CA LEU A 131 23.82 11.25 6.69
C LEU A 131 24.52 12.61 6.55
N ILE A 132 24.16 13.59 7.38
CA ILE A 132 24.83 14.90 7.42
C ILE A 132 26.29 14.74 7.86
N VAL A 133 26.56 13.89 8.85
CA VAL A 133 27.94 13.60 9.29
C VAL A 133 28.72 12.80 8.24
N TYR A 134 28.08 11.88 7.50
CA TYR A 134 28.74 11.08 6.47
C TYR A 134 29.13 11.89 5.22
N SER A 135 28.25 12.79 4.77
CA SER A 135 28.50 13.59 3.56
C SER A 135 29.50 14.73 3.77
N SER A 136 29.68 15.17 5.03
CA SER A 136 30.58 16.31 5.36
C SER A 136 32.04 15.89 5.57
N TYR A 137 32.33 14.58 5.73
CA TYR A 137 33.65 14.10 6.17
C TYR A 137 34.32 13.06 5.25
N PHE A 138 33.74 12.69 4.11
CA PHE A 138 34.34 11.67 3.23
C PHE A 138 34.27 12.02 1.74
N PRO A 139 35.20 12.86 1.27
CA PRO A 139 35.80 12.69 -0.05
C PRO A 139 37.30 12.40 0.12
N GLN A 140 37.74 11.21 -0.31
CA GLN A 140 39.13 10.71 -0.39
C GLN A 140 39.65 9.91 0.82
N MET A 141 39.63 8.57 0.72
CA MET A 141 40.76 7.72 1.13
C MET A 141 40.67 6.32 0.50
N ASP A 142 41.68 5.97 -0.29
CA ASP A 142 42.04 4.61 -0.73
C ASP A 142 42.57 3.80 0.47
N CYS A 143 42.23 2.50 0.56
CA CYS A 143 42.73 1.63 1.64
C CYS A 143 43.18 0.27 1.10
N ASN A 144 44.49 0.14 0.91
CA ASN A 144 45.22 -1.12 0.81
C ASN A 144 45.97 -1.32 2.14
N ALA A 145 45.46 -2.12 3.09
CA ALA A 145 46.25 -2.60 4.24
C ALA A 145 45.59 -3.79 4.95
N SER A 146 46.39 -4.86 5.13
CA SER A 146 46.05 -6.13 5.78
C SER A 146 46.07 -6.01 7.31
N PHE A 147 45.05 -6.52 8.02
CA PHE A 147 44.99 -6.55 9.49
C PHE A 147 45.03 -7.98 10.03
N LYS A 148 45.93 -8.26 11.00
CA LYS A 148 46.02 -9.51 11.77
C LYS A 148 45.32 -9.33 13.14
N GLU A 149 44.60 -10.37 13.56
CA GLU A 149 43.76 -10.44 14.78
C GLU A 149 44.56 -10.48 16.10
N LYS A 150 44.04 -9.82 17.15
CA LYS A 150 44.34 -10.06 18.58
C LYS A 150 43.08 -9.83 19.45
N PRO A 151 42.96 -10.45 20.63
CA PRO A 151 41.66 -10.66 21.30
C PRO A 151 41.22 -9.49 22.19
N PHE A 152 39.89 -9.34 22.27
CA PHE A 152 39.11 -8.36 23.02
C PHE A 152 39.09 -8.69 24.52
N HIS A 153 39.87 -8.01 25.35
CA HIS A 153 39.55 -7.78 26.76
C HIS A 153 40.27 -6.49 27.18
N GLU A 154 39.54 -5.59 27.85
CA GLU A 154 39.94 -4.21 28.23
C GLU A 154 39.86 -3.16 27.11
N LEU A 155 38.69 -2.54 26.94
CA LEU A 155 38.58 -1.15 26.46
C LEU A 155 37.39 -0.45 27.11
N CYS A 156 37.67 0.75 27.59
CA CYS A 156 36.99 1.52 28.63
C CYS A 156 35.59 2.03 28.28
N MET A 157 34.79 2.30 29.33
CA MET A 157 33.53 3.03 29.26
C MET A 157 33.71 4.43 28.66
N LEU A 158 32.94 4.73 27.61
CA LEU A 158 32.78 6.06 27.02
C LEU A 158 31.66 6.79 27.75
N GLY A 159 31.97 7.94 28.35
CA GLY A 159 30.98 8.86 28.92
C GLY A 159 30.58 9.92 27.89
N ILE A 160 29.29 10.29 27.88
CA ILE A 160 28.73 11.37 27.07
C ILE A 160 28.17 12.40 28.04
N TYR A 161 28.56 13.67 27.90
CA TYR A 161 27.85 14.77 28.55
C TYR A 161 27.72 15.97 27.63
N GLU A 162 26.75 16.82 27.93
CA GLU A 162 26.43 18.04 27.20
C GLU A 162 26.96 19.24 28.01
N ASP A 163 27.78 20.07 27.38
CA ASP A 163 28.32 21.25 28.04
C ASP A 163 27.23 22.33 28.21
N HIS A 164 27.52 23.33 29.04
CA HIS A 164 26.58 24.41 29.37
C HIS A 164 26.25 25.33 28.17
N TRP A 165 26.89 25.07 27.02
CA TRP A 165 26.66 25.76 25.74
C TRP A 165 25.94 24.84 24.72
N GLY A 166 25.46 23.67 25.14
CA GLY A 166 24.69 22.74 24.31
C GLY A 166 25.55 21.90 23.34
N ARG A 167 26.85 21.72 23.62
CA ARG A 167 27.73 20.86 22.80
C ARG A 167 27.95 19.52 23.47
N VAL A 168 27.75 18.46 22.68
CA VAL A 168 28.00 17.07 23.11
C VAL A 168 29.50 16.78 23.04
N VAL A 169 30.12 16.45 24.17
CA VAL A 169 31.54 16.13 24.28
C VAL A 169 31.74 14.67 24.68
N LEU A 170 32.49 13.94 23.87
CA LEU A 170 32.89 12.55 24.14
C LEU A 170 34.26 12.53 24.84
N TYR A 171 34.36 11.81 25.96
CA TYR A 171 35.65 11.60 26.62
C TYR A 171 35.91 10.12 26.90
N CYS A 172 37.19 9.73 26.74
CA CYS A 172 37.72 8.45 27.15
C CYS A 172 38.69 8.71 28.30
N GLY A 173 38.26 8.47 29.53
CA GLY A 173 39.06 8.73 30.74
C GLY A 173 39.64 7.44 31.31
N ALA A 174 40.97 7.38 31.45
CA ALA A 174 41.65 6.38 32.27
C ALA A 174 42.00 6.99 33.64
N GLY A 175 41.14 6.78 34.64
CA GLY A 175 41.43 7.08 36.05
C GLY A 175 41.58 8.56 36.44
N PRO A 176 41.61 8.88 37.76
CA PRO A 176 41.64 10.24 38.24
C PRO A 176 43.06 10.82 38.14
N GLY A 177 43.23 11.93 37.40
CA GLY A 177 44.41 12.78 37.56
C GLY A 177 45.19 13.21 36.32
N LYS A 178 44.75 12.95 35.08
CA LYS A 178 45.41 13.52 33.88
C LYS A 178 44.41 13.92 32.79
N LEU A 179 44.16 15.23 32.66
CA LEU A 179 43.65 15.82 31.41
C LEU A 179 44.82 15.96 30.44
N LEU A 180 44.90 15.09 29.44
CA LEU A 180 45.78 15.24 28.29
C LEU A 180 44.93 15.52 27.05
N LEU A 181 44.68 16.81 26.81
CA LEU A 181 44.34 17.32 25.49
C LEU A 181 45.65 17.54 24.73
N ARG A 182 46.02 16.59 23.85
CA ARG A 182 46.90 16.92 22.73
C ARG A 182 46.54 16.08 21.50
N ARG A 183 46.44 16.82 20.40
CA ARG A 183 46.06 16.41 19.04
C ARG A 183 46.93 15.27 18.52
N GLU A 184 46.34 14.59 17.54
CA GLU A 184 46.94 13.66 16.58
C GLU A 184 47.24 12.25 17.12
N VAL A 185 46.26 11.36 16.89
CA VAL A 185 46.36 9.99 16.35
C VAL A 185 45.18 9.18 16.91
N CYS A 186 44.00 9.34 16.29
CA CYS A 186 42.81 8.53 16.59
C CYS A 186 42.03 8.24 15.30
N LEU A 187 42.71 7.76 14.25
CA LEU A 187 42.05 7.28 13.02
C LEU A 187 41.86 5.74 12.96
N PRO A 188 42.77 4.88 13.50
CA PRO A 188 42.56 3.42 13.40
C PRO A 188 41.45 2.91 14.34
N PHE A 189 41.26 3.56 15.49
CA PHE A 189 40.26 3.16 16.48
C PHE A 189 38.84 3.58 16.09
N TYR A 190 38.69 4.76 15.48
CA TYR A 190 37.37 5.24 15.04
C TYR A 190 36.84 4.46 13.84
N ALA A 191 37.69 4.05 12.89
CA ALA A 191 37.27 3.17 11.79
C ALA A 191 36.80 1.81 12.30
N SER A 192 37.48 1.25 13.32
CA SER A 192 37.12 -0.03 13.95
C SER A 192 35.80 0.05 14.72
N SER A 193 35.60 1.13 15.48
CA SER A 193 34.38 1.40 16.24
C SER A 193 33.21 1.81 15.34
N LEU A 194 33.43 2.53 14.23
CA LEU A 194 32.39 2.82 13.23
C LEU A 194 32.05 1.60 12.39
N CYS A 195 33.02 0.73 12.07
CA CYS A 195 32.74 -0.56 11.45
C CYS A 195 31.97 -1.47 12.42
N LEU A 196 32.35 -1.50 13.69
CA LEU A 196 31.60 -2.20 14.74
C LEU A 196 30.24 -1.56 14.98
N TYR A 197 30.06 -0.24 14.83
CA TYR A 197 28.77 0.44 15.02
C TYR A 197 27.86 0.36 13.77
N LYS A 198 28.41 0.44 12.55
CA LYS A 198 27.69 0.13 11.29
C LYS A 198 27.32 -1.35 11.23
N ARG A 199 28.22 -2.25 11.66
CA ARG A 199 27.94 -3.69 11.76
C ARG A 199 26.98 -3.97 12.93
N ALA A 200 27.11 -3.29 14.07
CA ALA A 200 26.23 -3.40 15.23
C ALA A 200 24.84 -2.81 15.00
N ARG A 201 24.67 -1.75 14.20
CA ARG A 201 23.36 -1.18 13.82
C ARG A 201 22.72 -1.93 12.65
N LEU A 202 23.49 -2.55 11.76
CA LEU A 202 22.94 -3.57 10.85
C LEU A 202 22.49 -4.84 11.62
N THR A 203 23.10 -5.13 12.78
CA THR A 203 22.69 -6.24 13.67
C THR A 203 21.77 -5.84 14.83
N LYS A 204 21.41 -4.56 14.97
CA LYS A 204 20.44 -4.04 15.97
C LYS A 204 19.22 -3.36 15.34
N ILE A 205 18.97 -3.62 14.06
CA ILE A 205 17.60 -3.95 13.69
C ILE A 205 17.37 -5.27 14.44
N PRO A 206 16.35 -5.42 15.30
CA PRO A 206 16.00 -6.77 15.74
C PRO A 206 15.96 -7.62 14.49
N PHE A 207 16.67 -8.74 14.47
CA PHE A 207 16.59 -9.74 13.42
C PHE A 207 15.11 -10.17 13.36
N GLN A 208 14.27 -9.38 12.69
CA GLN A 208 12.85 -9.63 12.61
C GLN A 208 12.72 -10.76 11.62
N LEU A 209 12.46 -11.95 12.16
CA LEU A 209 12.19 -13.16 11.40
C LEU A 209 11.27 -12.83 10.21
N GLY A 210 11.78 -13.01 8.99
CA GLY A 210 10.99 -12.92 7.76
C GLY A 210 11.15 -11.65 6.92
N LEU A 211 12.09 -10.74 7.21
CA LEU A 211 12.39 -9.55 6.39
C LEU A 211 13.86 -9.48 5.93
N SER A 212 14.60 -10.58 5.94
CA SER A 212 15.97 -10.60 5.40
C SER A 212 15.97 -10.56 3.86
N LYS A 213 17.13 -10.26 3.24
CA LYS A 213 17.32 -10.40 1.78
C LYS A 213 16.96 -11.80 1.27
N MET A 214 17.28 -12.82 2.07
CA MET A 214 16.93 -14.21 1.76
C MET A 214 15.40 -14.42 1.79
N ASP A 215 14.70 -13.82 2.75
CA ASP A 215 13.25 -13.92 2.84
C ASP A 215 12.56 -13.19 1.67
N LEU A 216 13.07 -12.02 1.28
CA LEU A 216 12.64 -11.32 0.08
C LEU A 216 12.78 -12.22 -1.16
N ARG A 217 13.96 -12.80 -1.40
CA ARG A 217 14.20 -13.68 -2.56
C ARG A 217 13.28 -14.90 -2.56
N LYS A 218 13.06 -15.53 -1.39
CA LYS A 218 12.12 -16.66 -1.25
C LYS A 218 10.69 -16.23 -1.57
N MET A 219 10.26 -15.09 -1.04
CA MET A 219 8.93 -14.54 -1.28
C MET A 219 8.73 -14.22 -2.76
N LEU A 220 9.67 -13.51 -3.39
CA LEU A 220 9.64 -13.16 -4.82
C LEU A 220 9.53 -14.42 -5.67
N LYS A 221 10.35 -15.44 -5.40
CA LYS A 221 10.28 -16.72 -6.10
C LYS A 221 8.90 -17.36 -5.93
N SER A 222 8.34 -17.39 -4.72
CA SER A 222 7.05 -18.03 -4.49
C SER A 222 5.83 -17.27 -5.04
N SER A 223 5.95 -15.93 -5.19
CA SER A 223 4.81 -15.08 -5.57
C SER A 223 4.85 -14.65 -7.05
N LEU A 224 6.04 -14.52 -7.63
CA LEU A 224 6.25 -14.00 -8.99
C LEU A 224 6.74 -15.05 -9.99
N SER A 225 7.16 -16.24 -9.56
CA SER A 225 7.45 -17.31 -10.52
C SER A 225 6.15 -17.83 -11.13
N GLY A 226 6.02 -17.74 -12.45
CA GLY A 226 4.77 -18.09 -13.14
C GLY A 226 3.63 -17.09 -12.90
N VAL A 227 3.95 -15.79 -12.81
CA VAL A 227 2.98 -14.71 -12.56
C VAL A 227 1.82 -14.68 -13.57
N ASP A 228 2.05 -15.15 -14.79
CA ASP A 228 1.03 -15.37 -15.83
C ASP A 228 -0.13 -16.26 -15.35
N LYS A 229 0.17 -17.30 -14.56
CA LYS A 229 -0.85 -18.19 -13.97
C LYS A 229 -1.62 -17.47 -12.88
N SER A 230 -0.94 -16.65 -12.07
CA SER A 230 -1.58 -15.84 -11.02
C SER A 230 -2.53 -14.81 -11.61
N PHE A 231 -2.12 -14.10 -12.67
CA PHE A 231 -2.99 -13.17 -13.39
C PHE A 231 -4.18 -13.87 -14.05
N ASN A 232 -3.96 -15.03 -14.68
CA ASN A 232 -5.06 -15.85 -15.21
C ASN A 232 -6.02 -16.27 -14.09
N GLY A 233 -5.48 -16.54 -12.90
CA GLY A 233 -6.25 -16.80 -11.69
C GLY A 233 -7.09 -15.61 -11.24
N MET A 234 -6.58 -14.38 -11.37
CA MET A 234 -7.36 -13.16 -11.09
C MET A 234 -8.52 -13.03 -12.08
N TYR A 235 -8.22 -13.09 -13.38
CA TYR A 235 -9.22 -12.96 -14.45
C TYR A 235 -10.33 -14.02 -14.31
N LYS A 236 -9.97 -15.29 -14.12
CA LYS A 236 -10.96 -16.38 -13.94
C LYS A 236 -11.82 -16.20 -12.69
N ARG A 237 -11.28 -15.65 -11.60
CA ARG A 237 -12.06 -15.37 -10.38
C ARG A 237 -13.03 -14.23 -10.62
N LEU A 238 -12.61 -13.18 -11.31
CA LEU A 238 -13.46 -12.07 -11.70
C LEU A 238 -14.61 -12.57 -12.59
N GLN A 239 -14.29 -13.32 -13.65
CA GLN A 239 -15.26 -13.86 -14.60
C GLN A 239 -16.31 -14.78 -13.93
N LYS A 240 -15.88 -15.73 -13.09
CA LYS A 240 -16.79 -16.73 -12.49
C LYS A 240 -17.78 -16.15 -11.48
N ASN A 241 -17.44 -15.00 -10.92
CA ASN A 241 -18.20 -14.38 -9.86
C ASN A 241 -19.25 -13.40 -10.40
N LEU A 242 -19.11 -12.96 -11.66
CA LEU A 242 -20.03 -12.02 -12.30
C LEU A 242 -21.18 -12.76 -12.98
N THR A 243 -22.37 -12.20 -12.84
CA THR A 243 -23.56 -12.56 -13.60
C THR A 243 -23.62 -11.77 -14.91
N SER A 244 -23.18 -10.51 -14.91
CA SER A 244 -23.14 -9.63 -16.08
C SER A 244 -21.75 -9.62 -16.73
N GLU A 245 -21.64 -10.25 -17.90
CA GLU A 245 -20.38 -10.32 -18.67
C GLU A 245 -19.93 -8.96 -19.21
N GLU A 246 -20.84 -8.02 -19.42
CA GLU A 246 -20.55 -6.67 -19.93
C GLU A 246 -19.69 -5.84 -18.98
N LEU A 247 -19.72 -6.16 -17.67
CA LEU A 247 -18.90 -5.50 -16.66
C LEU A 247 -17.46 -6.03 -16.63
N LEU A 248 -17.21 -7.20 -17.23
CA LEU A 248 -15.92 -7.89 -17.10
C LEU A 248 -14.75 -7.08 -17.70
N PRO A 249 -14.83 -6.48 -18.91
CA PRO A 249 -13.71 -5.74 -19.47
C PRO A 249 -13.28 -4.54 -18.60
N SER A 250 -14.25 -3.74 -18.14
CA SER A 250 -13.98 -2.56 -17.33
C SER A 250 -13.45 -2.91 -15.94
N LEU A 251 -13.99 -3.95 -15.31
CA LEU A 251 -13.48 -4.47 -14.04
C LEU A 251 -12.08 -5.06 -14.18
N TRP A 252 -11.79 -5.74 -15.29
CA TRP A 252 -10.47 -6.29 -15.56
C TRP A 252 -9.43 -5.18 -15.74
N ASP A 253 -9.75 -4.12 -16.48
CA ASP A 253 -8.88 -2.95 -16.62
C ASP A 253 -8.60 -2.26 -15.29
N LYS A 254 -9.64 -2.09 -14.45
CA LYS A 254 -9.46 -1.60 -13.07
C LYS A 254 -8.58 -2.53 -12.24
N CYS A 255 -8.75 -3.84 -12.37
CA CYS A 255 -7.97 -4.84 -11.64
C CYS A 255 -6.49 -4.82 -12.05
N LYS A 256 -6.19 -4.73 -13.35
CA LYS A 256 -4.83 -4.55 -13.88
C LYS A 256 -4.18 -3.29 -13.31
N LYS A 257 -4.90 -2.16 -13.36
CA LYS A 257 -4.41 -0.89 -12.84
C LYS A 257 -4.11 -0.97 -11.34
N GLU A 258 -5.06 -1.44 -10.54
CA GLU A 258 -4.89 -1.57 -9.09
C GLU A 258 -3.73 -2.47 -8.71
N PHE A 259 -3.54 -3.60 -9.42
CA PHE A 259 -2.38 -4.45 -9.20
C PHE A 259 -1.07 -3.72 -9.49
N LEU A 260 -0.99 -3.02 -10.63
CA LEU A 260 0.22 -2.28 -11.02
C LEU A 260 0.55 -1.16 -10.03
N ASP A 261 -0.44 -0.42 -9.54
CA ASP A 261 -0.25 0.65 -8.56
C ASP A 261 0.28 0.09 -7.22
N LYS A 262 -0.27 -1.04 -6.76
CA LYS A 262 0.24 -1.75 -5.57
C LYS A 262 1.64 -2.33 -5.80
N TYR A 263 1.91 -2.87 -6.99
CA TYR A 263 3.21 -3.44 -7.33
C TYR A 263 4.31 -2.37 -7.46
N ASP A 264 3.99 -1.21 -8.02
CA ASP A 264 4.88 -0.06 -8.07
C ASP A 264 5.27 0.41 -6.67
N SER A 265 4.28 0.54 -5.77
CA SER A 265 4.53 0.86 -4.35
C SER A 265 5.48 -0.16 -3.70
N PHE A 266 5.26 -1.45 -3.95
CA PHE A 266 6.15 -2.52 -3.50
C PHE A 266 7.55 -2.40 -4.11
N ALA A 267 7.66 -2.08 -5.40
CA ALA A 267 8.95 -1.97 -6.08
C ALA A 267 9.78 -0.81 -5.53
N GLN A 268 9.15 0.34 -5.27
CA GLN A 268 9.77 1.48 -4.62
C GLN A 268 10.25 1.14 -3.20
N LEU A 269 9.44 0.39 -2.44
CA LEU A 269 9.80 -0.09 -1.11
C LEU A 269 11.03 -1.01 -1.14
N VAL A 270 11.06 -1.96 -2.09
CA VAL A 270 12.19 -2.87 -2.28
C VAL A 270 13.45 -2.11 -2.68
N ALA A 271 13.36 -1.16 -3.60
CA ALA A 271 14.50 -0.34 -4.00
C ALA A 271 15.10 0.44 -2.81
N LYS A 272 14.25 0.90 -1.88
CA LYS A 272 14.66 1.64 -0.68
C LYS A 272 15.32 0.75 0.38
N ILE A 273 14.77 -0.45 0.64
CA ILE A 273 15.24 -1.34 1.72
C ILE A 273 16.35 -2.29 1.25
N TYR A 274 16.29 -2.72 -0.02
CA TYR A 274 17.16 -3.75 -0.60
C TYR A 274 17.76 -3.28 -1.94
N PRO A 275 18.59 -2.22 -1.97
CA PRO A 275 19.08 -1.59 -3.20
C PRO A 275 19.93 -2.50 -4.09
N THR A 276 20.41 -3.64 -3.58
CA THR A 276 21.19 -4.63 -4.33
C THR A 276 20.34 -5.75 -4.92
N GLU A 277 19.04 -5.80 -4.62
CA GLU A 277 18.14 -6.84 -5.11
C GLU A 277 17.42 -6.36 -6.37
N THR A 278 17.40 -7.20 -7.39
CA THR A 278 16.69 -6.94 -8.64
C THR A 278 15.35 -7.67 -8.64
N ILE A 279 14.27 -6.96 -8.96
CA ILE A 279 12.93 -7.50 -9.12
C ILE A 279 12.41 -7.19 -10.52
N PRO A 280 11.42 -7.92 -11.05
CA PRO A 280 10.77 -7.56 -12.31
C PRO A 280 10.23 -6.13 -12.22
N SER A 281 10.42 -5.35 -13.29
CA SER A 281 9.96 -3.97 -13.32
C SER A 281 8.43 -3.89 -13.46
N VAL A 282 7.87 -2.72 -13.16
CA VAL A 282 6.44 -2.44 -13.41
C VAL A 282 6.13 -2.53 -14.90
N ALA A 283 7.09 -2.23 -15.78
CA ALA A 283 6.94 -2.36 -17.23
C ALA A 283 6.81 -3.85 -17.64
N ASP A 284 7.64 -4.73 -17.08
CA ASP A 284 7.56 -6.18 -17.34
C ASP A 284 6.19 -6.73 -16.91
N MET A 285 5.72 -6.33 -15.71
CA MET A 285 4.40 -6.74 -15.22
C MET A 285 3.26 -6.24 -16.13
N ARG A 286 3.38 -5.01 -16.63
CA ARG A 286 2.41 -4.42 -17.55
C ARG A 286 2.36 -5.16 -18.89
N GLU A 287 3.51 -5.54 -19.43
CA GLU A 287 3.60 -6.29 -20.68
C GLU A 287 2.94 -7.67 -20.55
N ILE A 288 3.19 -8.39 -19.46
CA ILE A 288 2.54 -9.68 -19.19
C ILE A 288 1.03 -9.52 -19.10
N LEU A 289 0.54 -8.50 -18.40
CA LEU A 289 -0.89 -8.20 -18.28
C LEU A 289 -1.54 -7.72 -19.59
N ALA A 290 -0.77 -7.14 -20.52
CA ALA A 290 -1.27 -6.69 -21.81
C ALA A 290 -1.49 -7.86 -22.79
N ASN A 291 -0.76 -8.97 -22.59
CA ASN A 291 -0.87 -10.18 -23.40
C ASN A 291 -2.03 -11.12 -22.95
N MET A 292 -2.94 -10.62 -22.11
CA MET A 292 -4.07 -11.34 -21.51
C MET A 292 -5.39 -10.66 -21.82
#